data_AF-A0A959Y2X1-F1
#
_entry.id   AF-A0A959Y2X1-F1
#
_cell.length_a   1.000
_cell.length_b   1.000
_cell.length_c   1.000
_cell.angle_alpha   90.00
_cell.angle_beta   90.00
_cell.angle_gamma   90.00
#
_symmetry.space_group_name_H-M   'P 1'
#
loop_
_entity.id
_entity.type
_entity.pdbx_description
1 polymer ?
#
loop_
_entity_poly.entity_id
_entity_poly.type
_entity_poly.pdbx_seq_one_letter_code
_entity_poly.pdbx_strand_id
1 'polypeptide(L)'
;MANIVAMLNDRQINAATLPWTNSPAVCFTECPWSSLIDHAAKYSPYGLGFSKAHVFAAGGGPVYYVRPDHFEKQQWDGHLKTFTTPFWPAYRGANLRTDEHLKGKTIDYSFEREWRVPHHFTFDPAKLEFVILNTYEDMARFPRELKDAIGRDKFILMDMYRKIEELWPTHLLSR
;
A
#
# COMPACT_ATOMS: atom_id res chain seq x y z
N MET A 1 13.08 -5.90 -7.23
CA MET A 1 13.60 -7.15 -6.63
C MET A 1 14.64 -6.93 -5.51
N ALA A 2 15.70 -6.13 -5.67
CA ALA A 2 16.73 -5.98 -4.61
C ALA A 2 16.18 -5.55 -3.24
N ASN A 3 15.28 -4.56 -3.22
CA ASN A 3 14.73 -4.03 -1.96
C ASN A 3 13.88 -5.05 -1.18
N ILE A 4 13.05 -5.86 -1.86
CA ILE A 4 12.21 -6.85 -1.17
C ILE A 4 13.04 -7.99 -0.60
N VAL A 5 14.12 -8.39 -1.28
CA VAL A 5 15.08 -9.38 -0.78
C VAL A 5 15.80 -8.85 0.46
N ALA A 6 16.22 -7.58 0.46
CA ALA A 6 16.81 -6.94 1.64
C ALA A 6 15.83 -6.94 2.82
N MET A 7 14.57 -6.52 2.62
CA MET A 7 13.55 -6.52 3.67
C MET A 7 13.29 -7.91 4.27
N LEU A 8 13.33 -8.96 3.45
CA LEU A 8 13.16 -10.34 3.92
C LEU A 8 14.36 -10.86 4.72
N ASN A 9 15.57 -10.53 4.29
CA ASN A 9 16.79 -10.89 5.02
C ASN A 9 16.87 -10.15 6.36
N ASP A 10 16.59 -8.84 6.34
CA ASP A 10 16.62 -7.98 7.53
C ASP A 10 15.39 -8.19 8.42
N ARG A 11 14.36 -8.88 7.91
CA ARG A 11 13.06 -9.09 8.56
C ARG A 11 12.39 -7.79 8.98
N GLN A 12 12.57 -6.75 8.16
CA GLN A 12 12.11 -5.40 8.45
C GLN A 12 11.73 -4.66 7.18
N ILE A 13 10.59 -3.97 7.22
CA ILE A 13 10.21 -2.97 6.24
C ILE A 13 10.53 -1.60 6.84
N ASN A 14 11.33 -0.81 6.13
CA ASN A 14 11.72 0.50 6.62
C ASN A 14 10.59 1.52 6.43
N ALA A 15 10.31 2.28 7.49
CA ALA A 15 9.37 3.39 7.41
C ALA A 15 9.94 4.48 6.48
N ALA A 16 9.06 5.07 5.69
CA ALA A 16 9.36 6.20 4.84
C ALA A 16 8.61 7.45 5.34
N THR A 17 9.11 8.63 4.98
CA THR A 17 8.48 9.90 5.34
C THR A 17 7.21 10.11 4.53
N LEU A 18 6.09 10.29 5.21
CA LEU A 18 4.80 10.58 4.59
C LEU A 18 4.75 12.00 4.01
N PRO A 19 4.17 12.20 2.81
CA PRO A 19 4.22 13.48 2.11
C PRO A 19 3.45 14.63 2.78
N TRP A 20 2.42 14.32 3.58
CA TRP A 20 1.50 15.34 4.13
C TRP A 20 1.76 15.67 5.60
N THR A 21 2.31 14.71 6.33
CA THR A 21 2.46 14.80 7.78
C THR A 21 3.93 14.90 8.18
N ASN A 22 4.85 14.55 7.26
CA ASN A 22 6.28 14.35 7.50
C ASN A 22 6.58 13.33 8.62
N SER A 23 5.59 12.53 9.02
CA SER A 23 5.78 11.43 9.97
C SER A 23 6.34 10.21 9.24
N PRO A 24 7.16 9.38 9.91
CA PRO A 24 7.58 8.10 9.36
C PRO A 24 6.43 7.09 9.42
N ALA A 25 6.23 6.32 8.36
CA ALA A 25 5.35 5.15 8.38
C ALA A 25 5.75 4.07 7.37
N VAL A 26 5.39 2.82 7.67
CA VAL A 26 5.23 1.77 6.67
C VAL A 26 3.76 1.76 6.24
N CYS A 27 3.51 1.87 4.94
CA CYS A 27 2.17 1.87 4.36
C CYS A 27 1.83 0.50 3.78
N PHE A 28 0.62 0.04 4.06
CA PHE A 28 0.02 -1.16 3.49
C PHE A 28 -1.26 -0.77 2.74
N THR A 29 -1.65 -1.58 1.77
CA THR A 29 -2.87 -1.38 0.97
C THR A 29 -3.80 -2.57 1.15
N GLU A 30 -5.10 -2.31 1.17
CA GLU A 30 -6.14 -3.33 1.13
C GLU A 30 -7.01 -3.06 -0.09
N CYS A 31 -6.64 -3.63 -1.23
CA CYS A 31 -7.37 -3.40 -2.46
C CYS A 31 -7.85 -4.71 -3.10
N PRO A 32 -9.02 -4.69 -3.78
CA PRO A 32 -9.44 -5.79 -4.62
C PRO A 32 -8.41 -6.07 -5.72
N TRP A 33 -8.47 -7.28 -6.27
CA TRP A 33 -7.64 -7.73 -7.40
C TRP A 33 -7.46 -6.68 -8.50
N SER A 34 -8.56 -6.12 -9.00
CA SER A 34 -8.52 -5.20 -10.15
C SER A 34 -7.75 -3.93 -9.81
N SER A 35 -7.93 -3.43 -8.59
CA SER A 35 -7.21 -2.27 -8.07
C SER A 35 -5.74 -2.56 -7.76
N LEU A 36 -5.34 -3.82 -7.55
CA LEU A 36 -3.94 -4.20 -7.31
C LEU A 36 -3.08 -3.97 -8.56
N ILE A 37 -3.63 -4.16 -9.77
CA ILE A 37 -2.91 -3.92 -11.03
C ILE A 37 -2.59 -2.43 -11.16
N ASP A 38 -3.58 -1.56 -10.97
CA ASP A 38 -3.39 -0.10 -11.00
C ASP A 38 -2.44 0.38 -9.90
N HIS A 39 -2.57 -0.18 -8.70
CA HIS A 39 -1.68 0.11 -7.58
C HIS A 39 -0.23 -0.27 -7.92
N ALA A 40 -0.01 -1.46 -8.48
CA ALA A 40 1.31 -1.94 -8.89
C ALA A 40 1.95 -1.07 -9.99
N ALA A 41 1.15 -0.55 -10.93
CA ALA A 41 1.60 0.35 -11.98
C ALA A 41 2.05 1.71 -11.43
N LYS A 42 1.39 2.20 -10.38
CA LYS A 42 1.69 3.49 -9.74
C LYS A 42 2.86 3.43 -8.76
N TYR A 43 3.00 2.33 -8.02
CA TYR A 43 4.01 2.19 -6.97
C TYR A 43 5.07 1.16 -7.33
N SER A 44 4.76 -0.13 -7.14
CA SER A 44 5.68 -1.23 -7.43
C SER A 44 4.91 -2.53 -7.62
N PRO A 45 5.31 -3.40 -8.56
CA PRO A 45 4.76 -4.74 -8.71
C PRO A 45 5.37 -5.77 -7.73
N TYR A 46 6.02 -5.31 -6.66
CA TYR A 46 6.59 -6.16 -5.62
C TYR A 46 6.00 -5.78 -4.27
N GLY A 47 5.68 -6.77 -3.43
CA GLY A 47 5.04 -6.51 -2.14
C GLY A 47 5.12 -7.68 -1.17
N LEU A 48 4.92 -7.37 0.11
CA LEU A 48 4.84 -8.33 1.20
C LEU A 48 3.45 -8.24 1.84
N GLY A 49 2.80 -9.38 2.01
CA GLY A 49 1.46 -9.49 2.57
C GLY A 49 1.47 -9.97 4.02
N PHE A 50 0.66 -9.35 4.86
CA PHE A 50 0.49 -9.72 6.28
C PHE A 50 -0.99 -9.72 6.65
N SER A 51 -1.36 -10.51 7.65
CA SER A 51 -2.71 -10.44 8.21
C SER A 51 -2.95 -9.12 8.93
N LYS A 52 -4.18 -8.60 8.85
CA LYS A 52 -4.57 -7.38 9.56
C LYS A 52 -4.34 -7.48 11.07
N ALA A 53 -4.59 -8.67 11.64
CA ALA A 53 -4.33 -8.91 13.06
C ALA A 53 -2.86 -8.66 13.41
N HIS A 54 -1.92 -9.09 12.55
CA HIS A 54 -0.50 -8.84 12.76
C HIS A 54 -0.13 -7.37 12.59
N VAL A 55 -0.63 -6.71 11.54
CA VAL A 55 -0.39 -5.27 11.31
C VAL A 55 -0.94 -4.44 12.47
N PHE A 56 -2.13 -4.75 12.95
CA PHE A 56 -2.76 -4.06 14.08
C PHE A 56 -2.00 -4.28 15.40
N ALA A 57 -1.56 -5.51 15.66
CA ALA A 57 -0.73 -5.81 16.83
C ALA A 57 0.61 -5.07 16.84
N ALA A 58 1.12 -4.68 15.67
CA ALA A 58 2.31 -3.84 15.54
C ALA A 58 2.04 -2.33 15.69
N GLY A 59 0.88 -1.94 16.23
CA GLY A 59 0.48 -0.53 16.35
C GLY A 59 0.01 0.08 15.03
N GLY A 60 -0.32 -0.77 14.05
CA GLY A 60 -0.86 -0.33 12.78
C GLY A 60 -2.37 -0.10 12.81
N GLY A 61 -2.86 0.61 11.80
CA GLY A 61 -4.28 0.96 11.72
C GLY A 61 -4.66 1.58 10.39
N PRO A 62 -5.97 1.67 10.10
CA PRO A 62 -6.47 2.28 8.87
C PRO A 62 -6.19 3.79 8.86
N VAL A 63 -5.98 4.32 7.66
CA VAL A 63 -5.80 5.77 7.44
C VAL A 63 -7.13 6.50 7.52
N TYR A 64 -7.11 7.66 8.17
CA TYR A 64 -8.19 8.63 8.20
C TYR A 64 -8.06 9.57 6.99
N TYR A 65 -9.00 9.43 6.06
CA TYR A 65 -9.16 10.33 4.92
C TYR A 65 -9.93 11.57 5.39
N VAL A 66 -9.22 12.66 5.61
CA VAL A 66 -9.79 13.88 6.20
C VAL A 66 -9.84 14.97 5.15
N ARG A 67 -10.97 15.67 5.04
CA ARG A 67 -11.02 16.85 4.19
C ARG A 67 -9.99 17.91 4.66
N PRO A 68 -9.18 18.49 3.77
CA PRO A 68 -8.25 19.58 4.08
C PRO A 68 -8.82 20.70 4.95
N ASP A 69 -10.00 21.20 4.61
CA ASP A 69 -10.69 22.28 5.34
C ASP A 69 -11.12 21.88 6.77
N HIS A 70 -11.20 20.59 7.06
CA HIS A 70 -11.41 20.06 8.40
C HIS A 70 -10.06 19.80 9.08
N PHE A 71 -9.11 19.21 8.36
CA PHE A 71 -7.78 18.84 8.84
C PHE A 71 -7.04 20.03 9.44
N GLU A 72 -7.09 21.18 8.76
CA GLU A 72 -6.45 22.43 9.18
C GLU A 72 -7.04 23.04 10.46
N LYS A 73 -8.27 22.68 10.81
CA LYS A 73 -8.98 23.18 12.01
C LYS A 73 -8.72 22.34 13.26
N GLN A 74 -8.05 21.20 13.15
CA GLN A 74 -7.81 20.28 14.25
C GLN A 74 -6.41 20.42 14.82
N GLN A 75 -6.29 20.17 16.13
CA GLN A 75 -5.02 19.91 16.79
C GLN A 75 -4.83 18.40 16.83
N TRP A 76 -3.93 17.89 15.99
CA TRP A 76 -3.65 16.46 15.90
C TRP A 76 -2.59 16.05 16.93
N ASP A 77 -2.88 14.99 17.68
CA ASP A 77 -1.84 14.26 18.40
C ASP A 77 -0.77 13.76 17.41
N GLY A 78 0.50 13.80 17.83
CA GLY A 78 1.63 13.48 16.95
C GLY A 78 1.59 12.05 16.41
N HIS A 79 1.16 11.08 17.22
CA HIS A 79 1.01 9.70 16.80
C HIS A 79 -0.20 9.55 15.85
N LEU A 80 -1.35 10.12 16.21
CA LEU A 80 -2.56 10.07 15.38
C LEU A 80 -2.37 10.76 14.02
N LYS A 81 -1.57 11.82 13.97
CA LYS A 81 -1.26 12.54 12.73
C LYS A 81 -0.70 11.61 11.66
N THR A 82 0.08 10.59 12.04
CA THR A 82 0.63 9.60 11.09
C THR A 82 -0.46 8.83 10.34
N PHE A 83 -1.64 8.66 10.94
CA PHE A 83 -2.77 7.98 10.33
C PHE A 83 -3.66 8.91 9.50
N THR A 84 -3.35 10.20 9.41
CA THR A 84 -4.17 11.14 8.65
C THR A 84 -3.65 11.31 7.22
N THR A 85 -4.56 11.46 6.26
CA THR A 85 -4.22 11.85 4.90
C THR A 85 -5.30 12.79 4.36
N PRO A 86 -4.93 13.84 3.62
CA PRO A 86 -5.91 14.72 3.01
C PRO A 86 -6.74 13.97 1.97
N PHE A 87 -8.04 14.28 1.94
CA PHE A 87 -9.00 13.78 0.97
C PHE A 87 -9.71 14.94 0.28
N TRP A 88 -9.36 15.15 -0.99
CA TRP A 88 -9.81 16.27 -1.80
C TRP A 88 -10.12 15.81 -3.24
N PRO A 89 -11.25 15.11 -3.44
CA PRO A 89 -11.54 14.43 -4.70
C PRO A 89 -11.91 15.40 -5.83
N ALA A 90 -11.81 14.95 -7.08
CA ALA A 90 -12.13 15.76 -8.26
C ALA A 90 -13.61 16.16 -8.33
N TYR A 91 -14.51 15.32 -7.83
CA TYR A 91 -15.96 15.55 -7.84
C TYR A 91 -16.44 16.54 -6.76
N ARG A 92 -15.52 17.16 -6.00
CA ARG A 92 -15.86 18.25 -5.07
C ARG A 92 -16.53 19.43 -5.78
N GLY A 93 -17.38 20.15 -5.05
CA GLY A 93 -18.10 21.33 -5.54
C GLY A 93 -17.15 22.39 -6.13
N ALA A 94 -17.60 23.08 -7.17
CA ALA A 94 -16.78 24.06 -7.90
C ALA A 94 -16.24 25.19 -7.00
N ASN A 95 -17.00 25.58 -5.98
CA ASN A 95 -16.60 26.57 -4.98
C ASN A 95 -15.41 26.13 -4.10
N LEU A 96 -15.10 24.82 -4.04
CA LEU A 96 -13.97 24.26 -3.30
C LEU A 96 -12.77 23.94 -4.22
N ARG A 97 -12.85 24.28 -5.51
CA ARG A 97 -11.75 24.15 -6.48
C ARG A 97 -10.94 25.44 -6.54
N THR A 98 -10.50 25.89 -5.37
CA THR A 98 -9.63 27.05 -5.18
C THR A 98 -8.22 26.57 -4.80
N ASP A 99 -7.25 27.48 -4.87
CA ASP A 99 -5.87 27.18 -4.44
C ASP A 99 -5.68 27.26 -2.91
N GLU A 100 -6.73 27.60 -2.16
CA GLU A 100 -6.73 27.77 -0.70
C GLU A 100 -6.21 26.54 0.03
N HIS A 101 -6.72 25.35 -0.35
CA HIS A 101 -6.31 24.08 0.25
C HIS A 101 -5.48 23.27 -0.74
N LEU A 102 -4.39 22.67 -0.25
CA LEU A 102 -3.51 21.78 -1.02
C LEU A 102 -2.97 22.37 -2.34
N LYS A 103 -2.97 23.70 -2.50
CA LYS A 103 -2.60 24.39 -3.75
C LYS A 103 -3.42 23.92 -4.96
N GLY A 104 -4.72 23.70 -4.76
CA GLY A 104 -5.66 23.29 -5.80
C GLY A 104 -5.56 21.82 -6.22
N LYS A 105 -4.63 21.04 -5.64
CA LYS A 105 -4.42 19.64 -6.01
C LYS A 105 -5.62 18.77 -5.69
N THR A 106 -5.90 17.81 -6.58
CA THR A 106 -6.84 16.72 -6.30
C THR A 106 -6.10 15.58 -5.61
N ILE A 107 -6.67 15.07 -4.52
CA ILE A 107 -6.13 13.96 -3.75
C ILE A 107 -7.27 12.99 -3.43
N ASP A 108 -7.19 11.78 -3.99
CA ASP A 108 -8.11 10.68 -3.67
C ASP A 108 -7.33 9.37 -3.69
N TYR A 109 -7.08 8.81 -2.51
CA TYR A 109 -6.50 7.48 -2.34
C TYR A 109 -7.47 6.54 -1.65
N SER A 110 -8.76 6.86 -1.63
CA SER A 110 -9.77 6.10 -0.88
C SER A 110 -9.94 4.66 -1.40
N PHE A 111 -9.63 4.45 -2.69
CA PHE A 111 -9.62 3.13 -3.33
C PHE A 111 -8.51 2.21 -2.83
N GLU A 112 -7.41 2.76 -2.29
CA GLU A 112 -6.28 1.96 -1.79
C GLU A 112 -6.56 1.38 -0.39
N ARG A 113 -7.56 1.93 0.34
CA ARG A 113 -7.87 1.59 1.74
C ARG A 113 -6.59 1.43 2.56
N GLU A 114 -5.81 2.49 2.61
CA GLU A 114 -4.46 2.49 3.16
C GLU A 114 -4.47 2.15 4.67
N TRP A 115 -3.48 1.37 5.09
CA TRP A 115 -3.13 1.11 6.49
C TRP A 115 -1.71 1.61 6.75
N ARG A 116 -1.42 2.06 7.96
CA ARG A 116 -0.08 2.54 8.33
C ARG A 116 0.40 1.91 9.62
N VAL A 117 1.71 1.75 9.74
CA VAL A 117 2.43 1.49 10.99
C VAL A 117 3.43 2.64 11.19
N PRO A 118 3.42 3.38 12.32
CA PRO A 118 4.14 4.65 12.47
C PRO A 118 5.64 4.51 12.79
N HIS A 119 6.25 3.40 12.39
CA HIS A 119 7.66 3.07 12.61
C HIS A 119 8.08 1.94 11.66
N HIS A 120 9.37 1.57 11.68
CA HIS A 120 9.86 0.39 10.96
C HIS A 120 9.03 -0.84 11.37
N PHE A 121 8.65 -1.65 10.39
CA PHE A 121 7.82 -2.83 10.60
C PHE A 121 8.71 -4.07 10.60
N THR A 122 9.09 -4.52 11.79
CA THR A 122 9.79 -5.80 11.99
C THR A 122 8.78 -6.93 12.00
N PHE A 123 9.10 -8.05 11.36
CA PHE A 123 8.19 -9.18 11.25
C PHE A 123 8.89 -10.52 11.43
N ASP A 124 8.15 -11.51 11.92
CA ASP A 124 8.58 -12.91 11.88
C ASP A 124 8.24 -13.47 10.48
N PRO A 125 9.18 -14.14 9.77
CA PRO A 125 8.89 -14.82 8.51
C PRO A 125 7.66 -15.73 8.56
N ALA A 126 7.33 -16.32 9.72
CA ALA A 126 6.13 -17.13 9.88
C ALA A 126 4.81 -16.33 9.76
N LYS A 127 4.84 -15.01 9.93
CA LYS A 127 3.69 -14.09 9.80
C LYS A 127 3.53 -13.52 8.38
N LEU A 128 4.47 -13.83 7.48
CA LEU A 128 4.37 -13.45 6.08
C LEU A 128 3.33 -14.34 5.39
N GLU A 129 2.26 -13.73 4.91
CA GLU A 129 1.14 -14.44 4.26
C GLU A 129 1.42 -14.69 2.78
N PHE A 130 2.01 -13.71 2.09
CA PHE A 130 2.37 -13.83 0.68
C PHE A 130 3.49 -12.87 0.28
N VAL A 131 4.15 -13.19 -0.84
CA VAL A 131 5.12 -12.33 -1.52
C VAL A 131 4.65 -12.10 -2.95
N ILE A 132 4.53 -10.83 -3.35
CA ILE A 132 4.22 -10.47 -4.72
C ILE A 132 5.54 -10.22 -5.47
N LEU A 133 5.70 -10.88 -6.62
CA LEU A 133 6.75 -10.62 -7.60
C LEU A 133 6.12 -10.20 -8.93
N ASN A 134 6.90 -9.53 -9.77
CA ASN A 134 6.34 -9.01 -11.02
C ASN A 134 6.17 -10.09 -12.10
N THR A 135 7.14 -11.00 -12.23
CA THR A 135 7.14 -12.03 -13.28
C THR A 135 7.62 -13.39 -12.78
N TYR A 136 7.35 -14.44 -13.56
CA TYR A 136 7.94 -15.76 -13.35
C TYR A 136 9.48 -15.74 -13.38
N GLU A 137 10.09 -14.91 -14.23
CA GLU A 137 11.54 -14.77 -14.30
C GLU A 137 12.12 -14.22 -12.98
N ASP A 138 11.42 -13.26 -12.35
CA ASP A 138 11.79 -12.76 -11.03
C ASP A 138 11.70 -13.86 -9.97
N MET A 139 10.67 -14.72 -10.04
CA MET A 139 10.55 -15.89 -9.16
C MET A 139 11.70 -16.88 -9.36
N ALA A 140 12.10 -17.13 -10.61
CA ALA A 140 13.23 -18.00 -10.92
C ALA A 140 14.54 -17.46 -10.33
N ARG A 141 14.78 -16.15 -10.48
CA ARG A 141 15.96 -15.44 -9.96
C ARG A 141 15.93 -15.18 -8.45
N PHE A 142 14.76 -15.27 -7.82
CA PHE A 142 14.62 -15.06 -6.37
C PHE A 142 15.53 -16.02 -5.58
N PRO A 143 16.17 -15.58 -4.48
CA PRO A 143 17.06 -16.44 -3.69
C PRO A 143 16.36 -17.74 -3.26
N ARG A 144 17.02 -18.87 -3.53
CA ARG A 144 16.47 -20.20 -3.26
C ARG A 144 16.14 -20.39 -1.78
N GLU A 145 17.05 -19.98 -0.90
CA GLU A 145 16.89 -20.12 0.55
C GLU A 145 15.66 -19.38 1.06
N LEU A 146 15.40 -18.17 0.55
CA LEU A 146 14.19 -17.41 0.90
C LEU A 146 12.92 -18.06 0.34
N LYS A 147 12.94 -18.57 -0.90
CA LYS A 147 11.79 -19.30 -1.47
C LYS A 147 11.43 -20.52 -0.63
N ASP A 148 12.44 -21.27 -0.22
CA ASP A 148 12.24 -22.52 0.52
C ASP A 148 11.80 -22.22 1.97
N ALA A 149 12.31 -21.15 2.60
CA ALA A 149 11.90 -20.72 3.95
C ALA A 149 10.49 -20.12 4.01
N ILE A 150 10.08 -19.36 2.98
CA ILE A 150 8.76 -18.71 2.92
C ILE A 150 7.68 -19.74 2.52
N GLY A 151 8.02 -20.68 1.64
CA GLY A 151 7.08 -21.55 0.97
C GLY A 151 6.74 -21.00 -0.42
N ARG A 152 6.93 -21.82 -1.45
CA ARG A 152 6.76 -21.40 -2.86
C ARG A 152 5.31 -21.11 -3.23
N ASP A 153 4.37 -21.70 -2.50
CA ASP A 153 2.93 -21.49 -2.61
C ASP A 153 2.48 -20.09 -2.18
N LYS A 154 3.29 -19.39 -1.37
CA LYS A 154 3.03 -18.01 -0.94
C LYS A 154 3.45 -16.96 -1.97
N PHE A 155 4.07 -17.36 -3.09
CA PHE A 155 4.48 -16.43 -4.14
C PHE A 155 3.35 -16.20 -5.12
N ILE A 156 3.06 -14.92 -5.33
CA ILE A 156 2.02 -14.41 -6.20
C ILE A 156 2.70 -13.59 -7.30
N LEU A 157 2.36 -13.84 -8.56
CA LEU A 157 3.04 -13.21 -9.71
C LEU A 157 2.10 -12.25 -10.43
N MET A 158 2.45 -10.96 -10.52
CA MET A 158 1.62 -9.95 -11.18
C MET A 158 1.38 -10.21 -12.67
N ASP A 159 2.25 -10.97 -13.35
CA ASP A 159 2.06 -11.36 -14.75
C ASP A 159 0.84 -12.26 -14.95
N MET A 160 0.59 -13.18 -14.02
CA MET A 160 -0.63 -13.98 -13.99
C MET A 160 -1.86 -13.08 -13.82
N TYR A 161 -1.71 -12.00 -13.05
CA TYR A 161 -2.82 -11.09 -12.77
C TYR A 161 -3.19 -10.29 -14.02
N ARG A 162 -2.19 -9.72 -14.69
CA ARG A 162 -2.38 -9.04 -15.98
C ARG A 162 -2.98 -9.97 -17.03
N LYS A 163 -2.51 -11.23 -17.09
CA LYS A 163 -3.04 -12.22 -18.03
C LYS A 163 -4.51 -12.56 -17.77
N ILE A 164 -4.92 -12.72 -16.51
CA ILE A 164 -6.32 -12.93 -16.16
C ILE A 164 -7.15 -11.69 -16.52
N GLU A 165 -6.66 -10.47 -16.26
CA GLU A 165 -7.35 -9.24 -16.63
C GLU A 165 -7.54 -9.10 -18.15
N GLU A 166 -6.54 -9.48 -18.95
CA GLU A 166 -6.63 -9.48 -20.42
C GLU A 166 -7.66 -10.50 -20.95
N LEU A 167 -7.67 -11.70 -20.37
CA LEU A 167 -8.54 -12.80 -20.78
C LEU A 167 -9.97 -12.66 -20.26
N TRP A 168 -10.14 -12.10 -19.06
CA TRP A 168 -11.42 -12.02 -18.36
C TRP A 168 -11.55 -10.73 -17.51
N PRO A 169 -11.77 -9.55 -18.15
CA PRO A 169 -11.93 -8.29 -17.44
C PRO A 169 -13.33 -8.17 -16.85
N THR A 170 -13.57 -8.83 -15.72
CA THR A 170 -14.89 -8.94 -15.05
C THR A 170 -15.54 -7.61 -14.70
N HIS A 171 -14.75 -6.53 -14.60
CA HIS A 171 -15.23 -5.19 -14.30
C HIS A 171 -15.76 -4.44 -15.54
N LEU A 172 -15.48 -4.95 -16.75
CA LEU A 172 -16.05 -4.45 -17.99
C LEU A 172 -17.37 -5.19 -18.24
N LEU A 173 -18.48 -4.53 -17.94
CA LEU A 173 -19.85 -5.09 -18.03
C LEU A 173 -20.32 -5.40 -19.46
N SER A 174 -19.46 -5.29 -20.48
CA SER A 174 -19.77 -5.63 -21.86
C SER A 174 -18.49 -5.90 -22.66
N ARG A 175 -18.37 -7.10 -23.23
CA ARG A 175 -17.78 -7.30 -24.56
C ARG A 175 -18.91 -7.60 -25.53
#